data_AF-A0A2V6D2H2-F1
#
_entry.id   AF-A0A2V6D2H2-F1
#
_cell.length_a   1.000
_cell.length_b   1.000
_cell.length_c   1.000
_cell.angle_alpha   90.00
_cell.angle_beta   90.00
_cell.angle_gamma   90.00
#
_symmetry.space_group_name_H-M   'P 1'
#
loop_
_entity.id
_entity.type
_entity.pdbx_description
1 polymer ?
#
loop_
_entity_poly.entity_id
_entity_poly.type
_entity_poly.pdbx_seq_one_letter_code
_entity_poly.pdbx_strand_id
1 'polypeptide(L)'
;MAYLLQNGRPVLASPISTGRYGHLTKTGSFKVLDKERTHYSSMYGKIVDAHGNTIVTDADADMPVPRGGKFVPAPMNYFMRFNGADGMHAGYLPGYPASHGCVRMPEQYAIAFFDSVSAGTPVTVFGRTPAGRYLGQSQ
;
A
#
# COMPACT_ATOMS: atom_id res chain seq x y z
N MET A 1 -0.47 13.02 1.13
CA MET A 1 0.95 13.14 1.50
C MET A 1 1.17 12.39 2.80
N ALA A 2 2.37 11.85 3.01
CA ALA A 2 2.83 11.37 4.31
C ALA A 2 3.98 12.24 4.81
N TYR A 3 4.05 12.45 6.12
CA TYR A 3 5.09 13.25 6.77
C TYR A 3 5.74 12.43 7.87
N LEU A 4 7.08 12.38 7.88
CA LEU A 4 7.84 11.86 8.99
C LEU A 4 8.13 13.02 9.94
N LEU A 5 7.71 12.88 11.20
CA LEU A 5 7.92 13.90 12.22
C LEU A 5 8.98 13.44 13.21
N GLN A 6 9.95 14.32 13.48
CA GLN A 6 10.92 14.15 14.56
C GLN A 6 10.77 15.33 15.52
N ASN A 7 10.52 15.06 16.81
CA ASN A 7 10.26 16.09 17.82
C ASN A 7 9.17 17.09 17.41
N GLY A 8 8.11 16.60 16.75
CA GLY A 8 6.98 17.40 16.26
C GLY A 8 7.24 18.21 14.99
N ARG A 9 8.43 18.13 14.39
CA ARG A 9 8.78 18.85 13.16
C ARG A 9 8.88 17.88 11.96
N PRO A 10 8.33 18.24 10.78
CA PRO A 10 8.48 17.42 9.59
C PRO A 10 9.93 17.43 9.11
N VAL A 11 10.53 16.24 9.04
CA VAL A 11 11.88 16.02 8.51
C VAL A 11 11.87 15.40 7.12
N LEU A 12 10.75 14.77 6.73
CA LEU A 12 10.56 14.18 5.42
C LEU A 12 9.10 14.28 5.00
N ALA A 13 8.85 14.48 3.72
CA ALA A 13 7.53 14.44 3.11
C ALA A 13 7.55 13.55 1.87
N SER A 14 6.53 12.71 1.71
CA SER A 14 6.38 11.83 0.56
C SER A 14 5.01 11.98 -0.08
N PRO A 15 4.91 11.97 -1.42
CA PRO A 15 3.65 11.67 -2.08
C PRO A 15 3.20 10.25 -1.69
N ILE A 16 1.89 10.02 -1.69
CA ILE A 16 1.31 8.71 -1.35
C ILE A 16 0.13 8.38 -2.26
N SER A 17 -0.15 7.09 -2.41
CA SER A 17 -1.44 6.58 -2.92
C SER A 17 -2.09 5.71 -1.84
N THR A 18 -3.31 6.05 -1.45
CA THR A 18 -4.07 5.41 -0.37
C THR A 18 -5.11 4.43 -0.91
N GLY A 19 -5.87 3.84 0.01
CA GLY A 19 -7.02 2.99 -0.29
C GLY A 19 -8.07 3.67 -1.16
N ARG A 20 -8.52 2.97 -2.20
CA ARG A 20 -9.61 3.42 -3.10
C ARG A 20 -10.97 3.31 -2.42
N TYR A 21 -12.00 3.88 -3.03
CA TYR A 21 -13.38 3.72 -2.55
C TYR A 21 -13.75 2.22 -2.48
N GLY A 22 -14.41 1.80 -1.42
CA GLY A 22 -14.65 0.38 -1.11
C GLY A 22 -13.52 -0.31 -0.34
N HIS A 23 -12.30 0.23 -0.36
CA HIS A 23 -11.13 -0.29 0.37
C HIS A 23 -10.32 0.85 1.02
N LEU A 24 -11.02 1.68 1.79
CA LEU A 24 -10.45 2.91 2.34
C LEU A 24 -9.35 2.62 3.36
N THR A 25 -8.25 3.39 3.28
CA THR A 25 -7.29 3.44 4.39
C THR A 25 -7.99 3.99 5.63
N LYS A 26 -7.98 3.24 6.72
CA LYS A 26 -8.65 3.63 7.96
C LYS A 26 -8.03 4.90 8.55
N THR A 27 -8.85 5.90 8.84
CA THR A 27 -8.43 7.12 9.55
C THR A 27 -8.41 6.88 11.05
N GLY A 28 -7.50 7.54 11.77
CA GLY A 28 -7.37 7.44 13.22
C GLY A 28 -5.94 7.56 13.70
N SER A 29 -5.76 7.30 14.99
CA SER A 29 -4.45 7.22 15.65
C SER A 29 -4.05 5.76 15.82
N PHE A 30 -2.87 5.43 15.32
CA PHE A 30 -2.30 4.09 15.30
C PHE A 30 -0.86 4.12 15.78
N LYS A 31 -0.22 2.95 15.76
CA LYS A 31 1.22 2.79 15.96
C LYS A 31 1.73 1.81 14.91
N VAL A 32 3.00 1.97 14.53
CA VAL A 32 3.69 0.92 13.78
C VAL A 32 3.68 -0.35 14.62
N LEU A 33 3.13 -1.43 14.10
CA LEU A 33 3.00 -2.72 14.79
C LEU A 33 4.24 -3.57 14.54
N ASP A 34 4.58 -3.73 13.27
CA ASP A 34 5.73 -4.48 12.79
C ASP A 34 6.27 -3.88 11.50
N LYS A 35 7.43 -4.40 11.09
CA LYS A 35 8.17 -3.93 9.93
C LYS A 35 8.83 -5.10 9.23
N GLU A 36 8.64 -5.19 7.92
CA GLU A 36 9.18 -6.26 7.09
C GLU A 36 9.81 -5.67 5.83
N ARG A 37 11.10 -5.94 5.60
CA ARG A 37 11.82 -5.41 4.42
C ARG A 37 11.28 -5.99 3.12
N THR A 38 10.98 -7.29 3.13
CA THR A 38 10.48 -8.04 1.97
C THR A 38 9.15 -8.68 2.35
N HIS A 39 8.07 -7.90 2.24
CA HIS A 39 6.72 -8.38 2.51
C HIS A 39 5.99 -8.68 1.21
N TYR A 40 5.12 -9.68 1.23
CA TYR A 40 4.23 -10.03 0.11
C TYR A 40 2.80 -10.05 0.61
N SER A 41 1.88 -9.44 -0.16
CA SER A 41 0.48 -9.45 0.21
C SER A 41 -0.09 -10.87 0.14
N SER A 42 -0.78 -11.31 1.19
CA SER A 42 -1.47 -12.61 1.20
C SER A 42 -2.79 -12.60 0.42
N MET A 43 -3.36 -11.41 0.16
CA MET A 43 -4.69 -11.26 -0.44
C MET A 43 -4.66 -10.60 -1.82
N TYR A 44 -3.63 -9.83 -2.14
CA TYR A 44 -3.57 -9.03 -3.36
C TYR A 44 -2.35 -9.37 -4.20
N GLY A 45 -2.50 -9.34 -5.51
CA GLY A 45 -1.44 -9.73 -6.42
C GLY A 45 -1.77 -9.46 -7.88
N LYS A 46 -1.16 -10.24 -8.74
CA LYS A 46 -1.42 -10.26 -10.17
C LYS A 46 -1.55 -11.68 -10.66
N ILE A 47 -2.33 -11.89 -11.70
CA ILE A 47 -2.38 -13.18 -12.40
C ILE A 47 -1.53 -13.07 -13.66
N VAL A 48 -0.63 -14.04 -13.84
CA VAL A 48 0.22 -14.17 -15.03
C VAL A 48 -0.15 -15.41 -15.83
N ASP A 49 0.12 -15.40 -17.14
CA ASP A 49 -0.01 -16.57 -18.01
C ASP A 49 1.17 -17.55 -17.83
N ALA A 50 1.15 -18.66 -18.58
CA ALA A 50 2.23 -19.66 -18.57
C ALA A 50 3.60 -19.10 -19.01
N HIS A 51 3.62 -17.97 -19.73
CA HIS A 51 4.82 -17.30 -20.20
C HIS A 51 5.27 -16.16 -19.26
N GLY A 52 4.54 -15.90 -18.17
CA GLY A 52 4.82 -14.83 -17.22
C GLY A 52 4.24 -13.46 -17.60
N ASN A 53 3.46 -13.35 -18.68
CA ASN A 53 2.79 -12.11 -19.05
C ASN A 53 1.65 -11.83 -18.07
N THR A 54 1.52 -10.59 -17.62
CA THR A 54 0.45 -10.22 -16.68
C THR A 54 -0.89 -10.15 -17.42
N ILE A 55 -1.85 -10.98 -17.00
CA ILE A 55 -3.22 -11.02 -17.52
C ILE A 55 -4.13 -10.13 -16.66
N VAL A 56 -3.95 -10.18 -15.33
CA VAL A 56 -4.71 -9.36 -14.37
C VAL A 56 -3.71 -8.65 -13.47
N THR A 57 -3.72 -7.32 -13.46
CA THR A 57 -2.75 -6.49 -12.73
C THR A 57 -3.08 -6.25 -11.26
N ASP A 58 -4.35 -6.42 -10.87
CA ASP A 58 -4.87 -6.17 -9.53
C ASP A 58 -5.83 -7.31 -9.16
N ALA A 59 -5.26 -8.50 -8.97
CA ALA A 59 -6.01 -9.72 -8.68
C ALA A 59 -6.15 -9.93 -7.18
N ASP A 60 -7.34 -10.34 -6.75
CA ASP A 60 -7.59 -10.88 -5.42
C ASP A 60 -7.17 -12.36 -5.38
N ALA A 61 -6.72 -12.83 -4.21
CA ALA A 61 -6.20 -14.19 -4.05
C ALA A 61 -7.27 -15.29 -4.23
N ASP A 62 -8.55 -14.94 -4.15
CA ASP A 62 -9.69 -15.82 -4.40
C ASP A 62 -10.18 -15.78 -5.87
N MET A 63 -9.61 -14.91 -6.70
CA MET A 63 -9.98 -14.78 -8.10
C MET A 63 -9.64 -16.08 -8.88
N PRO A 64 -10.58 -16.62 -9.69
CA PRO A 64 -10.30 -17.79 -10.52
C PRO A 64 -9.14 -17.54 -11.48
N VAL A 65 -8.10 -18.38 -11.37
CA VAL A 65 -6.93 -18.32 -12.26
C VAL A 65 -7.24 -19.09 -13.55
N PRO A 66 -7.14 -18.45 -14.73
CA PRO A 66 -7.32 -19.14 -16.01
C PRO A 66 -6.39 -20.34 -16.17
N ARG A 67 -6.78 -21.34 -16.97
CA ARG A 67 -5.98 -22.55 -17.18
C ARG A 67 -4.57 -22.20 -17.67
N GLY A 68 -3.56 -22.65 -16.93
CA GLY A 68 -2.15 -22.37 -17.22
C GLY A 68 -1.63 -21.04 -16.67
N GLY A 69 -2.49 -20.23 -16.03
CA GLY A 69 -2.09 -19.03 -15.32
C GLY A 69 -1.63 -19.32 -13.89
N LYS A 70 -1.06 -18.29 -13.24
CA LYS A 70 -0.60 -18.34 -11.85
C LYS A 70 -0.88 -17.01 -11.15
N PHE A 71 -1.37 -17.09 -9.91
CA PHE A 71 -1.40 -15.94 -9.00
C PHE A 71 -0.01 -15.64 -8.43
N VAL A 72 0.40 -14.38 -8.50
CA VAL A 72 1.66 -13.87 -7.98
C VAL A 72 1.35 -12.77 -6.96
N PRO A 73 1.64 -13.00 -5.66
CA PRO A 73 1.48 -12.01 -4.60
C PRO A 73 2.14 -10.67 -4.94
N ALA A 74 1.48 -9.56 -4.57
CA ALA A 74 2.04 -8.23 -4.76
C ALA A 74 3.22 -8.01 -3.80
N PRO A 75 4.43 -7.65 -4.31
CA PRO A 75 5.54 -7.28 -3.44
C PRO A 75 5.25 -5.94 -2.77
N MET A 76 5.49 -5.88 -1.46
CA MET A 76 5.26 -4.71 -0.60
C MET A 76 6.55 -4.41 0.16
N ASN A 77 7.62 -4.06 -0.55
CA ASN A 77 8.91 -3.82 0.07
C ASN A 77 8.84 -2.68 1.10
N TYR A 78 9.63 -2.78 2.16
CA TYR A 78 9.68 -1.82 3.28
C TYR A 78 8.31 -1.64 3.94
N PHE A 79 7.61 -2.74 4.18
CA PHE A 79 6.30 -2.74 4.80
C PHE A 79 6.39 -2.31 6.27
N MET A 80 5.53 -1.36 6.64
CA MET A 80 5.36 -0.84 7.99
C MET A 80 3.88 -0.95 8.35
N ARG A 81 3.52 -2.01 9.07
CA ARG A 81 2.12 -2.28 9.45
C ARG A 81 1.65 -1.30 10.50
N PHE A 82 0.42 -0.79 10.39
CA PHE A 82 -0.16 0.07 11.44
C PHE A 82 -1.61 -0.27 11.80
N ASN A 83 -2.33 -1.04 10.99
CA ASN A 83 -3.72 -1.42 11.27
C ASN A 83 -4.11 -2.74 10.59
N GLY A 84 -4.19 -3.86 11.32
CA GLY A 84 -4.60 -5.15 10.74
C GLY A 84 -3.68 -5.56 9.59
N ALA A 85 -4.22 -5.72 8.38
CA ALA A 85 -3.45 -5.98 7.16
C ALA A 85 -2.89 -4.70 6.49
N ASP A 86 -3.30 -3.52 6.95
CA ASP A 86 -2.88 -2.24 6.36
C ASP A 86 -1.52 -1.78 6.88
N GLY A 87 -0.71 -1.29 5.96
CA GLY A 87 0.58 -0.69 6.25
C GLY A 87 1.03 0.29 5.18
N MET A 88 2.15 0.95 5.45
CA MET A 88 2.87 1.79 4.50
C MET A 88 3.95 0.94 3.80
N HIS A 89 4.14 1.11 2.49
CA HIS A 89 5.19 0.38 1.76
C HIS A 89 5.57 1.04 0.44
N ALA A 90 6.67 0.56 -0.16
CA ALA A 90 7.09 0.94 -1.51
C ALA A 90 6.07 0.45 -2.55
N GLY A 91 5.67 1.32 -3.47
CA GLY A 91 4.81 0.95 -4.60
C GLY A 91 4.65 2.06 -5.63
N TYR A 92 4.06 1.72 -6.78
CA TYR A 92 3.74 2.68 -7.84
C TYR A 92 2.65 3.66 -7.38
N LEU A 93 2.78 4.95 -7.73
CA LEU A 93 1.82 6.01 -7.38
C LEU A 93 1.15 6.51 -8.65
N PRO A 94 -0.13 6.16 -8.89
CA PRO A 94 -0.82 6.57 -10.11
C PRO A 94 -1.37 8.01 -10.04
N GLY A 95 -1.09 8.74 -8.95
CA GLY A 95 -1.61 10.11 -8.72
C GLY A 95 -2.99 10.16 -8.07
N TYR A 96 -3.62 9.01 -7.81
CA TYR A 96 -4.92 8.88 -7.13
C TYR A 96 -4.94 7.70 -6.14
N PRO A 97 -5.94 7.63 -5.23
CA PRO A 97 -6.14 6.48 -4.34
C PRO A 97 -6.49 5.23 -5.14
N ALA A 98 -5.66 4.19 -5.04
CA ALA A 98 -5.80 3.01 -5.88
C ALA A 98 -5.41 1.70 -5.18
N SER A 99 -5.09 1.72 -3.89
CA SER A 99 -4.75 0.50 -3.16
C SER A 99 -5.98 -0.11 -2.47
N HIS A 100 -5.79 -1.28 -1.87
CA HIS A 100 -6.79 -1.98 -1.07
C HIS A 100 -6.73 -1.63 0.43
N GLY A 101 -6.20 -0.45 0.79
CA GLY A 101 -6.12 0.03 2.18
C GLY A 101 -4.71 0.45 2.58
N CYS A 102 -3.69 -0.22 2.04
CA CYS A 102 -2.29 0.11 2.25
C CYS A 102 -1.91 1.49 1.69
N VAL A 103 -0.90 2.13 2.25
CA VAL A 103 -0.41 3.44 1.82
C VAL A 103 0.88 3.23 1.03
N ARG A 104 0.80 3.40 -0.29
CA ARG A 104 1.96 3.31 -1.19
C ARG A 104 2.74 4.61 -1.18
N MET A 105 4.05 4.52 -1.17
CA MET A 105 4.98 5.62 -1.38
C MET A 105 6.10 5.22 -2.35
N PRO A 106 6.81 6.17 -2.98
CA PRO A 106 7.97 5.82 -3.80
C PRO A 106 9.05 5.13 -2.95
N GLU A 107 9.79 4.22 -3.56
CA GLU A 107 10.71 3.32 -2.86
C GLU A 107 11.74 4.04 -1.98
N GLN A 108 12.37 5.12 -2.48
CA GLN A 108 13.32 5.91 -1.70
C GLN A 108 12.73 6.46 -0.40
N TYR A 109 11.45 6.86 -0.41
CA TYR A 109 10.76 7.34 0.78
C TYR A 109 10.35 6.18 1.66
N ALA A 110 9.94 5.05 1.10
CA ALA A 110 9.65 3.85 1.88
C ALA A 110 10.88 3.39 2.68
N ILE A 111 12.06 3.39 2.06
CA ILE A 111 13.34 3.13 2.73
C ILE A 111 13.57 4.12 3.87
N ALA A 112 13.49 5.42 3.58
CA ALA A 112 13.77 6.45 4.57
C ALA A 112 12.80 6.42 5.76
N PHE A 113 11.51 6.22 5.52
CA PHE A 113 10.52 6.03 6.58
C PHE A 113 10.81 4.75 7.35
N PHE A 114 11.05 3.63 6.66
CA PHE A 114 11.36 2.35 7.28
C PHE A 114 12.56 2.49 8.20
N ASP A 115 13.70 2.99 7.75
CA ASP A 115 14.89 3.09 8.58
C ASP A 115 14.74 4.07 9.76
N SER A 116 13.82 5.05 9.65
CA SER A 116 13.60 6.07 10.69
C SER A 116 12.58 5.69 11.77
N VAL A 117 11.71 4.72 11.52
CA VAL A 117 10.63 4.34 12.46
C VAL A 117 10.86 2.96 13.07
N SER A 118 10.27 2.71 14.23
CA SER A 118 10.32 1.42 14.93
C SER A 118 8.91 0.98 15.33
N ALA A 119 8.75 -0.28 15.73
CA ALA A 119 7.51 -0.72 16.36
C ALA A 119 7.18 0.19 17.56
N GLY A 120 5.92 0.61 17.65
CA GLY A 120 5.44 1.59 18.64
C GLY A 120 5.46 3.05 18.19
N THR A 121 6.16 3.40 17.08
CA THR A 121 6.14 4.77 16.53
C THR A 121 4.70 5.19 16.20
N PRO A 122 4.21 6.34 16.69
CA PRO A 122 2.86 6.81 16.41
C PRO A 122 2.61 7.07 14.92
N VAL A 123 1.43 6.71 14.44
CA VAL A 123 0.97 6.97 13.07
C VAL A 123 -0.41 7.62 13.16
N THR A 124 -0.58 8.79 12.54
CA THR A 124 -1.89 9.46 12.47
C THR A 124 -2.34 9.51 11.02
N VAL A 125 -3.50 8.94 10.74
CA VAL A 125 -4.13 8.95 9.42
C VAL A 125 -5.37 9.83 9.47
N PHE A 126 -5.42 10.86 8.62
CA PHE A 126 -6.54 11.80 8.57
C PHE A 126 -6.80 12.25 7.13
N GLY A 127 -7.96 12.86 6.91
CA GLY A 127 -8.44 13.28 5.59
C GLY A 127 -9.58 12.41 5.07
N ARG A 128 -9.94 12.60 3.80
CA ARG A 128 -11.00 11.83 3.12
C ARG A 128 -10.52 11.40 1.74
N THR A 129 -10.80 10.16 1.36
CA THR A 129 -10.61 9.68 -0.02
C THR A 129 -11.70 10.30 -0.91
N PRO A 130 -11.36 11.06 -1.96
CA PRO A 130 -12.36 11.62 -2.86
C PRO A 130 -13.09 10.50 -3.62
N ALA A 131 -14.41 10.41 -3.47
CA ALA A 131 -15.23 9.40 -4.13
C ALA A 131 -15.56 9.75 -5.61
N GLY A 132 -15.60 11.04 -5.97
CA GLY A 132 -16.31 11.47 -7.19
C GLY A 132 -15.51 11.55 -8.49
N ARG A 133 -14.17 11.51 -8.48
CA ARG A 133 -13.35 11.82 -9.69
C ARG A 133 -12.65 10.62 -10.35
N TYR A 134 -12.61 9.46 -9.69
CA TYR A 134 -11.81 8.30 -10.12
C TYR A 134 -12.62 6.99 -10.23
N LEU A 135 -13.96 7.06 -10.15
CA LEU A 135 -14.86 5.91 -10.30
C LEU A 135 -14.76 5.22 -11.68
N GLY A 136 -14.14 5.84 -12.67
CA GLY A 136 -14.01 5.30 -14.04
C GLY A 136 -12.75 4.47 -14.32
N GLN A 137 -11.86 4.24 -13.34
CA GLN A 137 -10.57 3.57 -13.56
C GLN A 137 -10.43 2.22 -12.85
N SER A 138 -11.56 1.66 -12.39
CA SER A 138 -11.66 0.31 -11.81
C SER A 138 -12.32 -0.68 -12.78
N GLN A 139 -11.99 -0.60 -14.06
CA GLN A 139 -12.33 -1.61 -15.06
C GLN A 139 -11.05 -2.10 -15.74
#